data_AF-A0A3R9WRR6-F1
#
_entry.id   AF-A0A3R9WRR6-F1
#
_cell.length_a   1.000
_cell.length_b   1.000
_cell.length_c   1.000
_cell.angle_alpha   90.00
_cell.angle_beta   90.00
_cell.angle_gamma   90.00
#
_symmetry.space_group_name_H-M   'P 1'
#
loop_
_entity.id
_entity.type
_entity.pdbx_description
1 polymer ?
#
loop_
_entity_poly.entity_id
_entity_poly.type
_entity_poly.pdbx_seq_one_letter_code
_entity_poly.pdbx_strand_id
1 'polypeptide(L)'
;MAFEPPQRLVRALGELPDPAQDVDWLGRLPRLAEEAAARRGVLVRRVQAPGGRSSLVLLVDYPDGTPAALKLAPPSAGPDRELAALAHWGGFGAVRLLDTRHDDGALLLERLQPEVSLRSLPDAKALLEAAGTVRRLWVAPAPGHAFESVAERTARQAVAMAEAEEVAQPLVRVALAIRDELTALPGEEFLLHGNFRQGKVLAGTRAPWLTVGPEPLVGERAYDLARLVRDRLEDQVASSAGASGARRRVNRLADSLELDRDRLRGWTLFRAVESGTRALAAGRRRDAELLLEFAGWL
;
A
#
# COMPACT_ATOMS: atom_id res chain seq x y z
N MET A 1 -12.53 7.81 -25.72
CA MET A 1 -12.08 8.77 -24.70
C MET A 1 -10.58 8.93 -24.78
N ALA A 2 -10.11 10.07 -25.29
CA ALA A 2 -8.68 10.39 -25.24
C ALA A 2 -8.33 11.00 -23.87
N PHE A 3 -7.49 10.32 -23.09
CA PHE A 3 -6.81 10.90 -21.94
C PHE A 3 -5.36 10.44 -21.93
N GLU A 4 -4.48 11.28 -21.39
CA GLU A 4 -3.10 10.88 -21.14
C GLU A 4 -3.00 10.15 -19.80
N PRO A 5 -2.25 9.02 -19.72
CA PRO A 5 -1.97 8.38 -18.46
C PRO A 5 -1.36 9.37 -17.46
N PRO A 6 -1.74 9.33 -16.16
CA PRO A 6 -1.15 10.22 -15.17
C PRO A 6 0.38 10.09 -15.14
N GLN A 7 1.11 11.22 -15.18
CA GLN A 7 2.58 11.22 -15.18
C GLN A 7 3.19 10.44 -14.01
N ARG A 8 2.51 10.44 -12.85
CA ARG A 8 2.91 9.66 -11.68
C ARG A 8 2.89 8.15 -11.92
N LEU A 9 1.93 7.67 -12.71
CA LEU A 9 1.83 6.27 -13.09
C LEU A 9 2.94 5.92 -14.08
N VAL A 10 3.08 6.72 -15.14
CA VAL A 10 4.12 6.52 -16.18
C VAL A 10 5.51 6.45 -15.56
N ARG A 11 5.88 7.44 -14.72
CA ARG A 11 7.18 7.45 -14.05
C ARG A 11 7.36 6.22 -13.16
N ALA A 12 6.35 5.86 -12.37
CA ALA A 12 6.49 4.77 -11.41
C ALA A 12 6.60 3.39 -12.07
N LEU A 13 5.93 3.15 -13.21
CA LEU A 13 6.08 1.91 -13.97
C LEU A 13 7.43 1.86 -14.72
N GLY A 14 7.94 3.00 -15.17
CA GLY A 14 9.28 3.09 -15.77
C GLY A 14 10.43 2.86 -14.78
N GLU A 15 10.17 2.91 -13.46
CA GLU A 15 11.15 2.59 -12.41
C GLU A 15 11.25 1.07 -12.12
N LEU A 16 10.42 0.23 -12.75
CA LEU A 16 10.40 -1.22 -12.49
C LEU A 16 11.48 -1.96 -13.30
N PRO A 17 12.00 -3.10 -12.79
CA PRO A 17 13.11 -3.83 -13.43
C PRO A 17 12.80 -4.38 -14.83
N ASP A 18 11.54 -4.71 -15.11
CA ASP A 18 11.07 -5.16 -16.43
C ASP A 18 9.90 -4.28 -16.90
N PRO A 19 10.18 -3.09 -17.48
CA PRO A 19 9.14 -2.15 -17.85
C PRO A 19 8.43 -2.54 -19.16
N ALA A 20 8.89 -3.55 -19.90
CA ALA A 20 8.42 -3.80 -21.26
C ALA A 20 6.92 -4.17 -21.30
N GLN A 21 6.48 -5.03 -20.39
CA GLN A 21 5.06 -5.41 -20.27
C GLN A 21 4.19 -4.21 -19.86
N ASP A 22 4.70 -3.36 -18.98
CA ASP A 22 3.96 -2.21 -18.45
C ASP A 22 3.90 -1.04 -19.43
N VAL A 23 4.92 -0.86 -20.28
CA VAL A 23 4.95 0.12 -21.37
C VAL A 23 3.91 -0.23 -22.43
N ASP A 24 3.81 -1.50 -22.83
CA ASP A 24 2.77 -1.95 -23.76
C ASP A 24 1.36 -1.76 -23.15
N TRP A 25 1.20 -2.08 -21.87
CA TRP A 25 -0.06 -1.83 -21.15
C TRP A 25 -0.42 -0.33 -21.13
N LEU A 26 0.55 0.56 -20.86
CA LEU A 26 0.35 2.02 -20.90
C LEU A 26 -0.07 2.50 -22.29
N GLY A 27 0.52 1.97 -23.36
CA GLY A 27 0.16 2.31 -24.74
C GLY A 27 -1.28 1.91 -25.11
N ARG A 28 -1.82 0.87 -24.47
CA ARG A 28 -3.20 0.39 -24.67
C ARG A 28 -4.20 0.98 -23.67
N LEU A 29 -3.74 1.76 -22.69
CA LEU A 29 -4.54 2.17 -21.52
C LEU A 29 -5.83 2.94 -21.86
N PRO A 30 -5.87 3.89 -22.81
CA PRO A 30 -7.12 4.55 -23.19
C PRO A 30 -8.18 3.57 -23.71
N ARG A 31 -7.78 2.63 -24.58
CA ARG A 31 -8.67 1.58 -25.11
C ARG A 31 -9.16 0.65 -24.00
N LEU A 32 -8.25 0.20 -23.13
CA LEU A 32 -8.59 -0.67 -21.99
C LEU A 32 -9.59 0.01 -21.04
N ALA A 33 -9.43 1.32 -20.79
CA ALA A 33 -10.36 2.09 -19.98
C ALA A 33 -11.76 2.19 -20.60
N GLU A 34 -11.85 2.39 -21.92
CA GLU A 34 -13.13 2.42 -22.64
C GLU A 34 -13.83 1.05 -22.59
N GLU A 35 -13.10 -0.02 -22.87
CA GLU A 35 -13.62 -1.39 -22.84
C GLU A 35 -14.11 -1.77 -21.43
N ALA A 36 -13.30 -1.46 -20.41
CA ALA A 36 -13.63 -1.74 -19.01
C ALA A 36 -14.87 -0.94 -18.54
N ALA A 37 -15.02 0.32 -18.97
CA ALA A 37 -16.17 1.16 -18.65
C ALA A 37 -17.44 0.67 -19.37
N ALA A 38 -17.35 0.36 -20.67
CA ALA A 38 -18.46 -0.15 -21.48
C ALA A 38 -18.98 -1.49 -20.93
N ARG A 39 -18.08 -2.43 -20.61
CA ARG A 39 -18.42 -3.71 -20.00
C ARG A 39 -19.22 -3.57 -18.71
N ARG A 40 -18.94 -2.52 -17.95
CA ARG A 40 -19.55 -2.22 -16.64
C ARG A 40 -20.77 -1.30 -16.74
N GLY A 41 -21.07 -0.78 -17.92
CA GLY A 41 -22.17 0.16 -18.13
C GLY A 41 -21.99 1.48 -17.38
N VAL A 42 -20.74 1.92 -17.16
CA VAL A 42 -20.42 3.16 -16.44
C VAL A 42 -19.88 4.24 -17.37
N LEU A 43 -20.19 5.49 -17.04
CA LEU A 43 -19.75 6.68 -17.77
C LEU A 43 -18.55 7.30 -17.06
N VAL A 44 -17.42 7.38 -17.75
CA VAL A 44 -16.21 8.00 -17.21
C VAL A 44 -16.39 9.52 -17.15
N ARG A 45 -16.16 10.10 -15.97
CA ARG A 45 -16.23 11.55 -15.75
C ARG A 45 -14.88 12.22 -15.83
N ARG A 46 -13.90 11.67 -15.11
CA ARG A 46 -12.53 12.18 -15.09
C ARG A 46 -11.55 11.14 -14.59
N VAL A 47 -10.29 11.32 -14.96
CA VAL A 47 -9.17 10.65 -14.30
C VAL A 47 -9.01 11.23 -12.89
N GLN A 48 -8.76 10.37 -11.91
CA GLN A 48 -8.40 10.81 -10.56
C GLN A 48 -7.05 11.52 -10.62
N ALA A 49 -7.01 12.76 -10.14
CA ALA A 49 -5.79 13.57 -10.07
C ALA A 49 -5.29 13.63 -8.61
N PRO A 50 -3.97 13.59 -8.37
CA PRO A 50 -2.87 13.58 -9.35
C PRO A 50 -2.56 12.19 -9.95
N GLY A 51 -3.39 11.18 -9.71
CA GLY A 51 -3.20 9.82 -10.18
C GLY A 51 -2.42 8.94 -9.19
N GLY A 52 -2.60 7.63 -9.36
CA GLY A 52 -1.85 6.60 -8.64
C GLY A 52 -0.45 6.35 -9.22
N ARG A 53 0.35 5.55 -8.52
CA ARG A 53 1.67 5.08 -8.98
C ARG A 53 1.67 3.65 -9.51
N SER A 54 0.62 2.89 -9.25
CA SER A 54 0.52 1.45 -9.61
C SER A 54 -0.74 1.10 -10.39
N SER A 55 -1.62 2.08 -10.62
CA SER A 55 -2.88 1.89 -11.33
C SER A 55 -3.45 3.22 -11.81
N LEU A 56 -4.21 3.16 -12.89
CA LEU A 56 -5.14 4.21 -13.26
C LEU A 56 -6.40 4.11 -12.40
N VAL A 57 -6.91 5.26 -11.95
CA VAL A 57 -8.22 5.33 -11.29
C VAL A 57 -9.06 6.39 -12.01
N LEU A 58 -10.24 5.99 -12.45
CA LEU A 58 -11.23 6.82 -13.11
C LEU A 58 -12.40 7.01 -12.17
N LEU A 59 -12.86 8.26 -12.03
CA LEU A 59 -14.14 8.54 -11.39
C LEU A 59 -15.22 8.36 -12.45
N VAL A 60 -16.16 7.47 -12.17
CA VAL A 60 -17.21 7.07 -13.08
C VAL A 60 -18.57 7.21 -12.39
N ASP A 61 -19.63 7.30 -13.18
CA ASP A 61 -21.00 7.21 -12.67
C ASP A 61 -21.76 6.13 -13.46
N TYR A 62 -22.67 5.44 -12.79
CA TYR A 62 -23.70 4.68 -13.47
C TYR A 62 -24.67 5.63 -14.22
N PRO A 63 -25.50 5.12 -15.17
CA PRO A 63 -26.45 5.94 -15.91
C PRO A 63 -27.50 6.61 -15.02
N ASP A 64 -27.78 6.04 -13.85
CA ASP A 64 -28.67 6.59 -12.82
C ASP A 64 -28.01 7.69 -11.96
N GLY A 65 -26.74 8.01 -12.21
CA GLY A 65 -25.96 8.99 -11.45
C GLY A 65 -25.25 8.42 -10.21
N THR A 66 -25.39 7.12 -9.93
CA THR A 66 -24.72 6.48 -8.79
C THR A 66 -23.19 6.52 -8.98
N PRO A 67 -22.43 7.05 -8.01
CA PRO A 67 -20.98 7.23 -8.16
C PRO A 67 -20.18 5.95 -7.92
N ALA A 68 -19.16 5.70 -8.76
CA ALA A 68 -18.21 4.59 -8.59
C ALA A 68 -16.77 5.02 -8.97
N ALA A 69 -15.80 4.17 -8.64
CA ALA A 69 -14.42 4.32 -9.06
C ALA A 69 -13.99 3.08 -9.86
N LEU A 70 -13.53 3.30 -11.09
CA LEU A 70 -13.00 2.25 -11.94
C LEU A 70 -11.47 2.28 -11.87
N LYS A 71 -10.87 1.19 -11.42
CA LYS A 71 -9.42 1.04 -11.30
C LYS A 71 -8.90 0.05 -12.32
N LEU A 72 -7.84 0.42 -13.03
CA LEU A 72 -7.11 -0.45 -13.95
C LEU A 72 -5.66 -0.53 -13.50
N ALA A 73 -5.15 -1.74 -13.30
CA ALA A 73 -3.75 -1.98 -12.95
C ALA A 73 -3.10 -2.86 -14.02
N PRO A 74 -1.78 -2.74 -14.25
CA PRO A 74 -1.08 -3.65 -15.13
C PRO A 74 -1.09 -5.08 -14.56
N PRO A 75 -0.98 -6.12 -15.41
CA PRO A 75 -0.93 -7.52 -14.96
C PRO A 75 0.19 -7.79 -13.93
N SER A 76 1.34 -7.12 -14.08
CA SER A 76 2.49 -7.17 -13.16
C SER A 76 2.13 -6.78 -11.72
N ALA A 77 1.10 -5.95 -11.52
CA ALA A 77 0.62 -5.55 -10.20
C ALA A 77 -0.29 -6.59 -9.52
N GLY A 78 -0.67 -7.66 -10.22
CA GLY A 78 -1.49 -8.76 -9.68
C GLY A 78 -2.86 -8.32 -9.14
N PRO A 79 -3.72 -7.65 -9.95
CA PRO A 79 -4.99 -7.09 -9.50
C PRO A 79 -5.98 -8.14 -8.93
N ASP A 80 -5.86 -9.41 -9.32
CA ASP A 80 -6.65 -10.53 -8.77
C ASP A 80 -6.53 -10.64 -7.25
N ARG A 81 -5.34 -10.35 -6.70
CA ARG A 81 -5.11 -10.42 -5.25
C ARG A 81 -5.88 -9.30 -4.54
N GLU A 82 -5.87 -8.10 -5.09
CA GLU A 82 -6.67 -6.99 -4.55
C GLU A 82 -8.16 -7.29 -4.64
N LEU A 83 -8.63 -7.85 -5.77
CA LEU A 83 -10.02 -8.31 -5.88
C LEU A 83 -10.37 -9.30 -4.78
N ALA A 84 -9.58 -10.35 -4.62
CA ALA A 84 -9.84 -11.40 -3.63
C ALA A 84 -9.88 -10.85 -2.20
N ALA A 85 -8.97 -9.94 -1.84
CA ALA A 85 -8.96 -9.34 -0.51
C ALA A 85 -10.16 -8.41 -0.28
N LEU A 86 -10.52 -7.57 -1.26
CA LEU A 86 -11.67 -6.67 -1.16
C LEU A 86 -12.99 -7.46 -1.11
N ALA A 87 -13.09 -8.54 -1.88
CA ALA A 87 -14.22 -9.47 -1.84
C ALA A 87 -14.33 -10.14 -0.47
N HIS A 88 -13.22 -10.63 0.08
CA HIS A 88 -13.18 -11.26 1.42
C HIS A 88 -13.59 -10.30 2.53
N TRP A 89 -13.13 -9.05 2.49
CA TRP A 89 -13.55 -8.05 3.47
C TRP A 89 -15.02 -7.61 3.28
N GLY A 90 -15.60 -7.72 2.08
CA GLY A 90 -17.00 -7.36 1.84
C GLY A 90 -17.36 -5.90 2.16
N GLY A 91 -16.36 -5.01 2.12
CA GLY A 91 -16.48 -3.62 2.56
C GLY A 91 -16.27 -3.39 4.06
N PHE A 92 -15.91 -4.39 4.85
CA PHE A 92 -15.58 -4.21 6.26
C PHE A 92 -14.20 -3.53 6.39
N GLY A 93 -14.19 -2.27 6.85
CA GLY A 93 -12.98 -1.45 6.96
C GLY A 93 -12.35 -1.00 5.63
N ALA A 94 -12.73 -1.62 4.51
CA ALA A 94 -12.25 -1.34 3.17
C ALA A 94 -13.35 -0.88 2.21
N VAL A 95 -12.93 -0.35 1.07
CA VAL A 95 -13.78 -0.05 -0.08
C VAL A 95 -14.51 -1.31 -0.55
N ARG A 96 -15.79 -1.20 -0.88
CA ARG A 96 -16.58 -2.28 -1.50
C ARG A 96 -16.22 -2.49 -2.97
N LEU A 97 -16.17 -3.76 -3.36
CA LEU A 97 -16.23 -4.17 -4.76
C LEU A 97 -17.69 -4.11 -5.22
N LEU A 98 -17.96 -3.40 -6.31
CA LEU A 98 -19.30 -3.24 -6.90
C LEU A 98 -19.56 -4.21 -8.06
N ASP A 99 -18.50 -4.72 -8.67
CA ASP A 99 -18.56 -5.67 -9.76
C ASP A 99 -17.47 -6.72 -9.60
N THR A 100 -17.86 -7.99 -9.63
CA THR A 100 -16.95 -9.14 -9.49
C THR A 100 -16.39 -9.62 -10.83
N ARG A 101 -16.86 -9.08 -11.97
CA ARG A 101 -16.29 -9.37 -13.30
C ARG A 101 -14.89 -8.76 -13.39
N HIS A 102 -13.89 -9.60 -13.63
CA HIS A 102 -12.47 -9.22 -13.57
C HIS A 102 -11.59 -9.87 -14.65
N ASP A 103 -12.20 -10.46 -15.68
CA ASP A 103 -11.48 -11.04 -16.80
C ASP A 103 -10.60 -10.02 -17.57
N ASP A 104 -10.84 -8.71 -17.37
CA ASP A 104 -10.05 -7.60 -17.91
C ASP A 104 -9.05 -6.97 -16.90
N GLY A 105 -8.92 -7.51 -15.69
CA GLY A 105 -8.04 -6.96 -14.66
C GLY A 105 -8.52 -5.63 -14.05
N ALA A 106 -9.72 -5.14 -14.41
CA ALA A 106 -10.27 -3.90 -13.88
C ALA A 106 -11.14 -4.17 -12.64
N LEU A 107 -11.17 -3.19 -11.72
CA LEU A 107 -11.94 -3.25 -10.48
C LEU A 107 -12.95 -2.10 -10.45
N LEU A 108 -14.22 -2.40 -10.24
CA LEU A 108 -15.25 -1.39 -9.98
C LEU A 108 -15.51 -1.31 -8.49
N LEU A 109 -15.28 -0.13 -7.92
CA LEU A 109 -15.24 0.08 -6.48
C LEU A 109 -16.23 1.17 -6.06
N GLU A 110 -16.70 1.12 -4.80
CA GLU A 110 -17.45 2.25 -4.22
C GLU A 110 -16.58 3.52 -4.27
N ARG A 111 -17.17 4.63 -4.72
CA ARG A 111 -16.45 5.90 -4.77
C ARG A 111 -16.36 6.53 -3.38
N LEU A 112 -15.17 6.52 -2.80
CA LEU A 112 -14.83 7.31 -1.62
C LEU A 112 -14.56 8.78 -1.99
N GLN A 113 -14.21 9.62 -1.02
CA GLN A 113 -13.78 11.01 -1.25
C GLN A 113 -12.24 11.06 -1.37
N PRO A 114 -11.66 10.99 -2.58
CA PRO A 114 -10.20 10.90 -2.75
C PRO A 114 -9.44 12.15 -2.30
N GLU A 115 -10.11 13.29 -2.17
CA GLU A 115 -9.53 14.55 -1.69
C GLU A 115 -9.34 14.57 -0.16
N VAL A 116 -10.01 13.68 0.58
CA VAL A 116 -9.98 13.65 2.05
C VAL A 116 -9.45 12.30 2.53
N SER A 117 -8.20 12.30 3.01
CA SER A 117 -7.55 11.12 3.63
C SER A 117 -7.16 11.42 5.08
N LEU A 118 -6.77 10.40 5.84
CA LEU A 118 -6.26 10.63 7.20
C LEU A 118 -5.06 11.59 7.27
N ARG A 119 -4.36 11.83 6.15
CA ARG A 119 -3.28 12.83 6.08
C ARG A 119 -3.78 14.26 6.29
N SER A 120 -5.06 14.56 6.09
CA SER A 120 -5.63 15.90 6.33
C SER A 120 -5.89 16.18 7.81
N LEU A 121 -5.88 15.15 8.67
CA LEU A 121 -6.11 15.30 10.11
C LEU A 121 -4.80 15.68 10.83
N PRO A 122 -4.88 16.23 12.06
CA PRO A 122 -3.74 16.26 12.98
C PRO A 122 -3.19 14.84 13.21
N ASP A 123 -1.86 14.67 13.24
CA ASP A 123 -1.23 13.34 13.20
C ASP A 123 -1.69 12.40 14.34
N ALA A 124 -1.90 12.93 15.56
CA ALA A 124 -2.41 12.13 16.67
C ALA A 124 -3.82 11.55 16.37
N LYS A 125 -4.71 12.34 15.77
CA LYS A 125 -6.04 11.89 15.35
C LYS A 125 -5.93 10.93 14.15
N ALA A 126 -5.08 11.23 13.19
CA ALA A 126 -4.83 10.37 12.03
C ALA A 126 -4.38 8.96 12.46
N LEU A 127 -3.46 8.86 13.43
CA LEU A 127 -3.00 7.58 13.97
C LEU A 127 -4.11 6.81 14.69
N LEU A 128 -4.94 7.49 15.48
CA LEU A 128 -6.07 6.87 16.17
C LEU A 128 -7.07 6.27 15.18
N GLU A 129 -7.47 7.03 14.16
CA GLU A 129 -8.41 6.58 13.13
C GLU A 129 -7.80 5.47 12.25
N ALA A 130 -6.49 5.54 11.99
CA ALA A 130 -5.77 4.51 11.25
C ALA A 130 -5.74 3.18 12.05
N ALA A 131 -5.45 3.23 13.35
CA ALA A 131 -5.47 2.06 14.22
C ALA A 131 -6.87 1.42 14.29
N GLY A 132 -7.91 2.24 14.46
CA GLY A 132 -9.29 1.75 14.43
C GLY A 132 -9.68 1.12 13.08
N THR A 133 -9.14 1.63 11.97
CA THR A 133 -9.43 1.14 10.62
C THR A 133 -8.71 -0.18 10.31
N VAL A 134 -7.40 -0.27 10.58
CA VAL A 134 -6.62 -1.48 10.26
C VAL A 134 -7.03 -2.68 11.10
N ARG A 135 -7.43 -2.45 12.37
CA ARG A 135 -7.94 -3.52 13.24
C ARG A 135 -9.12 -4.29 12.62
N ARG A 136 -9.95 -3.62 11.82
CA ARG A 136 -11.09 -4.24 11.13
C ARG A 136 -10.66 -5.16 9.99
N LEU A 137 -9.47 -4.97 9.42
CA LEU A 137 -9.00 -5.73 8.27
C LEU A 137 -8.39 -7.08 8.67
N TRP A 138 -7.91 -7.18 9.91
CA TRP A 138 -7.27 -8.39 10.44
C TRP A 138 -8.29 -9.47 10.76
N VAL A 139 -8.67 -10.19 9.72
CA VAL A 139 -9.50 -11.39 9.75
C VAL A 139 -8.69 -12.60 9.29
N ALA A 140 -9.13 -13.81 9.62
CA ALA A 140 -8.56 -15.02 9.04
C ALA A 140 -8.67 -14.95 7.51
N PRO A 141 -7.63 -15.37 6.75
CA PRO A 141 -7.71 -15.41 5.31
C PRO A 141 -8.70 -16.50 4.84
N ALA A 142 -9.20 -16.37 3.61
CA ALA A 142 -10.09 -17.39 3.04
C ALA A 142 -9.38 -18.76 2.92
N PRO A 143 -10.05 -19.88 3.21
CA PRO A 143 -9.48 -21.20 2.96
C PRO A 143 -9.03 -21.36 1.51
N GLY A 144 -7.80 -21.85 1.30
CA GLY A 144 -7.23 -22.02 -0.05
C GLY A 144 -6.86 -20.73 -0.77
N HIS A 145 -6.67 -19.62 -0.05
CA HIS A 145 -6.24 -18.36 -0.64
C HIS A 145 -4.91 -18.48 -1.41
N ALA A 146 -4.74 -17.63 -2.43
CA ALA A 146 -3.49 -17.51 -3.18
C ALA A 146 -2.62 -16.31 -2.73
N PHE A 147 -2.94 -15.69 -1.58
CA PHE A 147 -2.10 -14.64 -1.02
C PHE A 147 -0.75 -15.22 -0.59
N GLU A 148 0.32 -14.54 -0.97
CA GLU A 148 1.63 -14.82 -0.43
C GLU A 148 1.69 -14.52 1.07
N SER A 149 2.64 -15.13 1.76
CA SER A 149 2.94 -14.85 3.15
C SER A 149 3.88 -13.65 3.33
N VAL A 150 3.90 -13.07 4.53
CA VAL A 150 4.93 -12.10 4.96
C VAL A 150 6.34 -12.67 4.78
N ALA A 151 6.54 -13.96 5.07
CA ALA A 151 7.84 -14.62 4.91
C ALA A 151 8.29 -14.65 3.43
N GLU A 152 7.39 -15.05 2.52
CA GLU A 152 7.67 -15.10 1.07
C GLU A 152 7.90 -13.71 0.47
N ARG A 153 7.04 -12.74 0.80
CA ARG A 153 7.17 -11.34 0.39
C ARG A 153 8.55 -10.80 0.78
N THR A 154 8.90 -10.96 2.05
CA THR A 154 10.12 -10.40 2.62
C THR A 154 11.37 -11.16 2.18
N ALA A 155 11.27 -12.46 1.87
CA ALA A 155 12.37 -13.21 1.25
C ALA A 155 12.73 -12.67 -0.13
N ARG A 156 11.74 -12.37 -0.99
CA ARG A 156 12.00 -11.75 -2.30
C ARG A 156 12.60 -10.35 -2.17
N GLN A 157 12.11 -9.57 -1.20
CA GLN A 157 12.67 -8.25 -0.90
C GLN A 157 14.10 -8.35 -0.36
N ALA A 158 14.39 -9.35 0.48
CA ALA A 158 15.73 -9.60 1.01
C ALA A 158 16.76 -9.89 -0.10
N VAL A 159 16.39 -10.69 -1.10
CA VAL A 159 17.25 -10.94 -2.27
C VAL A 159 17.56 -9.63 -3.00
N ALA A 160 16.56 -8.79 -3.26
CA ALA A 160 16.78 -7.50 -3.91
C ALA A 160 17.62 -6.53 -3.06
N MET A 161 17.49 -6.57 -1.73
CA MET A 161 18.26 -5.75 -0.81
C MET A 161 19.73 -6.17 -0.72
N ALA A 162 20.07 -7.44 -0.95
CA ALA A 162 21.45 -7.91 -0.92
C ALA A 162 22.31 -7.20 -1.97
N GLU A 163 21.71 -6.85 -3.11
CA GLU A 163 22.35 -6.12 -4.22
C GLU A 163 22.35 -4.59 -4.03
N ALA A 164 22.01 -4.08 -2.85
CA ALA A 164 21.95 -2.65 -2.60
C ALA A 164 23.34 -1.98 -2.61
N GLU A 165 23.36 -0.66 -2.89
CA GLU A 165 24.59 0.15 -2.85
C GLU A 165 25.32 0.04 -1.49
N GLU A 166 26.65 0.11 -1.52
CA GLU A 166 27.52 -0.07 -0.35
C GLU A 166 27.14 0.82 0.84
N VAL A 167 26.67 2.04 0.57
CA VAL A 167 26.23 2.99 1.60
C VAL A 167 25.07 2.46 2.47
N ALA A 168 24.21 1.59 1.93
CA ALA A 168 23.09 1.01 2.64
C ALA A 168 23.42 -0.34 3.31
N GLN A 169 24.53 -0.98 2.95
CA GLN A 169 24.89 -2.34 3.39
C GLN A 169 24.91 -2.54 4.91
N PRO A 170 25.37 -1.59 5.75
CA PRO A 170 25.28 -1.74 7.21
C PRO A 170 23.85 -1.93 7.71
N LEU A 171 22.90 -1.11 7.21
CA LEU A 171 21.49 -1.20 7.58
C LEU A 171 20.81 -2.42 6.95
N VAL A 172 21.20 -2.80 5.74
CA VAL A 172 20.72 -4.03 5.07
C VAL A 172 21.04 -5.25 5.92
N ARG A 173 22.28 -5.42 6.40
CA ARG A 173 22.65 -6.57 7.25
C ARG A 173 21.79 -6.66 8.51
N VAL A 174 21.55 -5.54 9.19
CA VAL A 174 20.69 -5.50 10.38
C VAL A 174 19.24 -5.85 10.03
N ALA A 175 18.70 -5.28 8.96
CA ALA A 175 17.34 -5.56 8.51
C ALA A 175 17.14 -7.03 8.14
N LEU A 176 18.10 -7.65 7.45
CA LEU A 176 18.05 -9.06 7.07
C LEU A 176 18.09 -9.98 8.30
N ALA A 177 18.99 -9.72 9.25
CA ALA A 177 19.06 -10.49 10.50
C ALA A 177 17.74 -10.43 11.29
N ILE A 178 17.16 -9.22 11.44
CA ILE A 178 15.87 -9.05 12.11
C ILE A 178 14.75 -9.77 11.36
N ARG A 179 14.74 -9.74 10.02
CA ARG A 179 13.74 -10.45 9.23
C ARG A 179 13.83 -11.96 9.46
N ASP A 180 15.04 -12.50 9.56
CA ASP A 180 15.25 -13.92 9.85
C ASP A 180 14.73 -14.29 11.25
N GLU A 181 15.02 -13.48 12.27
CA GLU A 181 14.46 -13.65 13.62
C GLU A 181 12.92 -13.57 13.63
N LEU A 182 12.33 -12.58 12.96
CA LEU A 182 10.88 -12.39 12.92
C LEU A 182 10.14 -13.51 12.20
N THR A 183 10.80 -14.19 11.26
CA THR A 183 10.21 -15.27 10.44
C THR A 183 10.65 -16.68 10.86
N ALA A 184 11.51 -16.81 11.87
CA ALA A 184 12.02 -18.09 12.35
C ALA A 184 10.94 -19.00 12.97
N LEU A 185 9.90 -18.40 13.55
CA LEU A 185 8.79 -19.13 14.16
C LEU A 185 7.49 -18.89 13.37
N PRO A 186 6.59 -19.89 13.31
CA PRO A 186 5.24 -19.69 12.80
C PRO A 186 4.59 -18.50 13.50
N GLY A 187 4.20 -17.50 12.71
CA GLY A 187 3.57 -16.28 13.19
C GLY A 187 2.05 -16.36 13.18
N GLU A 188 1.42 -15.21 13.40
CA GLU A 188 -0.01 -15.05 13.17
C GLU A 188 -0.35 -15.20 11.68
N GLU A 189 -1.56 -15.64 11.37
CA GLU A 189 -2.06 -15.77 9.99
C GLU A 189 -3.31 -14.90 9.79
N PHE A 190 -3.11 -13.59 9.65
CA PHE A 190 -4.17 -12.64 9.31
C PHE A 190 -4.07 -12.21 7.86
N LEU A 191 -5.21 -11.96 7.21
CA LEU A 191 -5.24 -11.19 5.98
C LEU A 191 -4.84 -9.74 6.29
N LEU A 192 -3.78 -9.28 5.64
CA LEU A 192 -3.20 -7.95 5.82
C LEU A 192 -3.51 -7.05 4.62
N HIS A 193 -3.56 -5.74 4.86
CA HIS A 193 -3.63 -4.75 3.79
C HIS A 193 -2.32 -4.66 2.99
N GLY A 194 -1.18 -4.92 3.62
CA GLY A 194 0.17 -4.96 3.07
C GLY A 194 0.79 -3.60 2.72
N ASN A 195 -0.04 -2.62 2.36
CA ASN A 195 0.38 -1.26 2.03
C ASN A 195 -0.29 -0.19 2.90
N PHE A 196 -0.61 -0.53 4.17
CA PHE A 196 -1.42 0.33 5.03
C PHE A 196 -0.67 1.59 5.46
N ARG A 197 -1.33 2.74 5.31
CA ARG A 197 -0.81 4.10 5.61
C ARG A 197 -1.97 5.10 5.58
N GLN A 198 -1.81 6.25 6.24
CA GLN A 198 -2.79 7.34 6.32
C GLN A 198 -3.33 7.75 4.93
N GLY A 199 -2.48 7.74 3.90
CA GLY A 199 -2.88 8.09 2.53
C GLY A 199 -3.70 7.02 1.79
N LYS A 200 -3.89 5.84 2.40
CA LYS A 200 -4.71 4.73 1.90
C LYS A 200 -6.02 4.60 2.67
N VAL A 201 -6.33 5.55 3.54
CA VAL A 201 -7.59 5.61 4.29
C VAL A 201 -8.28 6.92 3.94
N LEU A 202 -9.42 6.80 3.26
CA LEU A 202 -10.16 7.91 2.67
C LEU A 202 -11.51 8.07 3.35
N ALA A 203 -12.06 9.28 3.29
CA ALA A 203 -13.39 9.55 3.82
C ALA A 203 -14.46 8.81 3.00
N GLY A 204 -15.38 8.17 3.69
CA GLY A 204 -16.49 7.42 3.11
C GLY A 204 -17.85 7.89 3.64
N THR A 205 -18.92 7.47 2.98
CA THR A 205 -20.30 7.72 3.41
C THR A 205 -20.82 6.61 4.32
N ARG A 206 -20.43 5.36 4.03
CA ARG A 206 -20.85 4.17 4.78
C ARG A 206 -20.14 4.01 6.13
N ALA A 207 -18.93 4.54 6.21
CA ALA A 207 -18.17 4.72 7.44
C ALA A 207 -17.29 5.97 7.27
N PRO A 208 -16.94 6.67 8.35
CA PRO A 208 -16.12 7.89 8.25
C PRO A 208 -14.79 7.66 7.52
N TRP A 209 -14.21 6.46 7.68
CA TRP A 209 -12.91 6.10 7.13
C TRP A 209 -12.91 4.67 6.59
N LEU A 210 -12.49 4.52 5.33
CA LEU A 210 -12.37 3.24 4.64
C LEU A 210 -11.04 3.16 3.90
N THR A 211 -10.45 1.96 3.85
CA THR A 211 -9.17 1.75 3.17
C THR A 211 -9.31 1.40 1.69
N VAL A 212 -8.29 1.72 0.90
CA VAL A 212 -8.23 1.47 -0.56
C VAL A 212 -6.87 0.94 -0.98
N GLY A 213 -6.84 0.21 -2.10
CA GLY A 213 -5.60 -0.19 -2.77
C GLY A 213 -4.66 -1.02 -1.90
N PRO A 214 -5.13 -2.15 -1.33
CA PRO A 214 -4.28 -3.11 -0.63
C PRO A 214 -3.25 -3.75 -1.57
N GLU A 215 -2.15 -4.23 -0.98
CA GLU A 215 -1.18 -5.15 -1.58
C GLU A 215 -1.18 -6.42 -0.72
N PRO A 216 -2.27 -7.20 -0.77
CA PRO A 216 -2.61 -8.14 0.29
C PRO A 216 -1.63 -9.30 0.39
N LEU A 217 -1.49 -9.79 1.62
CA LEU A 217 -0.67 -10.92 2.02
C LEU A 217 -1.22 -11.49 3.32
N VAL A 218 -0.71 -12.64 3.72
CA VAL A 218 -1.06 -13.28 4.98
C VAL A 218 0.13 -13.26 5.94
N GLY A 219 -0.12 -12.96 7.20
CA GLY A 219 0.88 -13.09 8.24
C GLY A 219 0.61 -12.19 9.44
N GLU A 220 1.70 -11.74 10.05
CA GLU A 220 1.68 -10.99 11.29
C GLU A 220 1.14 -9.56 11.16
N ARG A 221 0.25 -9.17 12.06
CA ARG A 221 -0.40 -7.85 12.09
C ARG A 221 0.59 -6.69 12.19
N ALA A 222 1.71 -6.86 12.88
CA ALA A 222 2.74 -5.83 13.02
C ALA A 222 3.33 -5.37 11.67
N TYR A 223 3.38 -6.25 10.67
CA TYR A 223 3.86 -5.90 9.32
C TYR A 223 3.01 -4.80 8.66
N ASP A 224 1.70 -4.79 8.92
CA ASP A 224 0.76 -3.81 8.37
C ASP A 224 1.00 -2.40 8.93
N LEU A 225 1.38 -2.31 10.20
CA LEU A 225 1.62 -1.04 10.87
C LEU A 225 2.99 -0.42 10.54
N ALA A 226 3.97 -1.22 10.08
CA ALA A 226 5.33 -0.76 9.81
C ALA A 226 5.42 0.39 8.79
N ARG A 227 4.46 0.52 7.86
CA ARG A 227 4.37 1.67 6.95
C ARG A 227 3.68 2.89 7.59
N LEU A 228 2.72 2.66 8.49
CA LEU A 228 2.02 3.71 9.24
C LEU A 228 2.94 4.40 10.26
N VAL A 229 3.86 3.64 10.87
CA VAL A 229 4.92 4.20 11.74
C VAL A 229 5.75 5.25 10.97
N ARG A 230 6.02 5.02 9.68
CA ARG A 230 6.78 5.92 8.80
C ARG A 230 5.97 7.03 8.14
N ASP A 231 4.66 7.11 8.36
CA ASP A 231 3.89 8.21 7.77
C ASP A 231 4.38 9.56 8.30
N ARG A 232 4.42 10.56 7.40
CA ARG A 232 4.97 11.89 7.66
C ARG A 232 6.47 11.86 7.99
N LEU A 233 7.20 10.99 7.30
CA LEU A 233 8.64 10.81 7.47
C LEU A 233 9.42 12.14 7.45
N GLU A 234 9.14 13.03 6.49
CA GLU A 234 9.79 14.35 6.41
C GLU A 234 9.57 15.18 7.69
N ASP A 235 8.35 15.21 8.23
CA ASP A 235 8.05 15.91 9.49
C ASP A 235 8.76 15.24 10.68
N GLN A 236 8.86 13.91 10.67
CA GLN A 236 9.55 13.15 11.72
C GLN A 236 11.07 13.42 11.72
N VAL A 237 11.68 13.52 10.53
CA VAL A 237 13.11 13.86 10.35
C VAL A 237 13.41 15.31 10.63
N ALA A 238 12.50 16.22 10.28
CA ALA A 238 12.64 17.62 10.66
C ALA A 238 12.46 17.85 12.18
N SER A 239 11.90 16.88 12.92
CA SER A 239 11.68 17.01 14.36
C SER A 239 12.96 16.73 15.17
N SER A 240 13.20 17.53 16.21
CA SER A 240 14.29 17.30 17.17
C SER A 240 14.14 16.03 18.00
N ALA A 241 13.01 15.33 17.92
CA ALA A 241 12.75 14.11 18.68
C ALA A 241 13.57 12.90 18.19
N GLY A 242 13.92 12.84 16.89
CA GLY A 242 14.68 11.75 16.26
C GLY A 242 14.25 10.36 16.74
N ALA A 243 15.21 9.55 17.18
CA ALA A 243 14.98 8.20 17.68
C ALA A 243 14.00 8.09 18.86
N SER A 244 13.99 9.09 19.76
CA SER A 244 13.00 9.10 20.85
C SER A 244 11.57 9.24 20.31
N GLY A 245 11.39 9.98 19.22
CA GLY A 245 10.12 10.16 18.52
C GLY A 245 9.66 8.89 17.83
N ALA A 246 10.55 8.23 17.07
CA ALA A 246 10.27 6.95 16.42
C ALA A 246 9.86 5.88 17.44
N ARG A 247 10.63 5.70 18.52
CA ARG A 247 10.33 4.76 19.59
C ARG A 247 8.97 5.03 20.25
N ARG A 248 8.66 6.29 20.56
CA ARG A 248 7.34 6.66 21.13
C ARG A 248 6.19 6.32 20.17
N ARG A 249 6.39 6.52 18.87
CA ARG A 249 5.36 6.21 17.86
C ARG A 249 5.14 4.71 17.70
N VAL A 250 6.22 3.92 17.66
CA VAL A 250 6.15 2.44 17.67
C VAL A 250 5.39 1.96 18.90
N ASN A 251 5.81 2.37 20.10
CA ASN A 251 5.19 1.93 21.34
C ASN A 251 3.69 2.27 21.38
N ARG A 252 3.33 3.51 21.02
CA ARG A 252 1.93 3.95 21.02
C ARG A 252 1.05 3.11 20.08
N LEU A 253 1.53 2.84 18.86
CA LEU A 253 0.77 2.07 17.89
C LEU A 253 0.64 0.61 18.30
N ALA A 254 1.74 0.00 18.76
CA ALA A 254 1.73 -1.36 19.28
C ALA A 254 0.78 -1.50 20.48
N ASP A 255 0.89 -0.59 21.45
CA ASP A 255 0.03 -0.59 22.66
C ASP A 255 -1.45 -0.42 22.32
N SER A 256 -1.79 0.46 21.36
CA SER A 256 -3.19 0.71 20.97
C SER A 256 -3.89 -0.49 20.31
N LEU A 257 -3.11 -1.47 19.86
CA LEU A 257 -3.57 -2.63 19.10
C LEU A 257 -3.12 -3.95 19.73
N GLU A 258 -2.59 -3.89 20.95
CA GLU A 258 -2.12 -5.04 21.74
C GLU A 258 -1.12 -5.91 20.96
N LEU A 259 -0.18 -5.26 20.27
CA LEU A 259 0.90 -5.91 19.53
C LEU A 259 2.22 -5.86 20.29
N ASP A 260 3.11 -6.79 19.96
CA ASP A 260 4.49 -6.77 20.42
C ASP A 260 5.25 -5.57 19.84
N ARG A 261 5.85 -4.76 20.73
CA ARG A 261 6.56 -3.54 20.37
C ARG A 261 7.83 -3.81 19.57
N ASP A 262 8.56 -4.88 19.92
CA ASP A 262 9.82 -5.23 19.28
C ASP A 262 9.56 -5.82 17.90
N ARG A 263 8.48 -6.59 17.73
CA ARG A 263 8.08 -7.07 16.41
C ARG A 263 7.64 -5.93 15.48
N LEU A 264 6.87 -4.97 15.98
CA LEU A 264 6.54 -3.76 15.20
C LEU A 264 7.79 -2.95 14.85
N ARG A 265 8.70 -2.75 15.81
CA ARG A 265 9.98 -2.06 15.58
C ARG A 265 10.78 -2.77 14.48
N GLY A 266 10.93 -4.09 14.58
CA GLY A 266 11.68 -4.90 13.62
C GLY A 266 11.09 -4.85 12.21
N TRP A 267 9.76 -5.01 12.06
CA TRP A 267 9.12 -4.84 10.75
C TRP A 267 9.22 -3.41 10.23
N THR A 268 9.17 -2.41 11.11
CA THR A 268 9.38 -1.02 10.70
C THR A 268 10.79 -0.81 10.17
N LEU A 269 11.81 -1.34 10.84
CA LEU A 269 13.20 -1.26 10.40
C LEU A 269 13.37 -1.94 9.04
N PHE A 270 12.97 -3.21 8.93
CA PHE A 270 13.08 -3.97 7.68
C PHE A 270 12.47 -3.21 6.50
N ARG A 271 11.24 -2.71 6.67
CA ARG A 271 10.54 -2.01 5.60
C ARG A 271 11.07 -0.60 5.35
N ALA A 272 11.69 0.05 6.32
CA ALA A 272 12.39 1.31 6.12
C ALA A 272 13.60 1.11 5.20
N VAL A 273 14.44 0.12 5.52
CA VAL A 273 15.64 -0.23 4.74
C VAL A 273 15.28 -0.75 3.35
N GLU A 274 14.29 -1.64 3.23
CA GLU A 274 13.78 -2.10 1.92
C GLU A 274 13.34 -0.93 1.03
N SER A 275 12.59 0.02 1.60
CA SER A 275 12.12 1.15 0.82
C SER A 275 13.24 2.14 0.49
N GLY A 276 14.23 2.29 1.37
CA GLY A 276 15.41 3.12 1.18
C GLY A 276 16.31 2.59 0.07
N THR A 277 16.63 1.30 0.09
CA THR A 277 17.41 0.63 -0.97
C THR A 277 16.72 0.68 -2.33
N ARG A 278 15.40 0.45 -2.37
CA ARG A 278 14.60 0.64 -3.61
C ARG A 278 14.56 2.10 -4.08
N ALA A 279 14.61 3.07 -3.16
CA ALA A 279 14.71 4.48 -3.53
C ALA A 279 16.08 4.83 -4.11
N LEU A 280 17.17 4.27 -3.58
CA LEU A 280 18.52 4.40 -4.16
C LEU A 280 18.57 3.83 -5.57
N ALA A 281 18.11 2.58 -5.75
CA ALA A 281 18.09 1.93 -7.06
C ALA A 281 17.28 2.72 -8.11
N ALA A 282 16.23 3.42 -7.70
CA ALA A 282 15.42 4.30 -8.56
C ALA A 282 16.00 5.73 -8.71
N GLY A 283 17.20 6.02 -8.21
CA GLY A 283 17.84 7.34 -8.26
C GLY A 283 17.19 8.40 -7.35
N ARG A 284 16.26 8.03 -6.48
CA ARG A 284 15.55 8.93 -5.55
C ARG A 284 16.34 9.12 -4.26
N ARG A 285 17.56 9.68 -4.37
CA ARG A 285 18.51 9.79 -3.26
C ARG A 285 17.97 10.49 -2.01
N ARG A 286 17.26 11.61 -2.16
CA ARG A 286 16.63 12.30 -1.03
C ARG A 286 15.64 11.43 -0.27
N ASP A 287 14.80 10.68 -0.99
CA ASP A 287 13.84 9.76 -0.35
C ASP A 287 14.57 8.63 0.38
N ALA A 288 15.65 8.12 -0.22
CA ALA A 288 16.48 7.08 0.39
C ALA A 288 17.17 7.55 1.66
N GLU A 289 17.79 8.72 1.66
CA GLU A 289 18.46 9.33 2.82
C GLU A 289 17.50 9.41 4.01
N LEU A 290 16.31 9.98 3.81
CA LEU A 290 15.30 10.08 4.87
C LEU A 290 14.86 8.71 5.41
N LEU A 291 14.71 7.72 4.52
CA LEU A 291 14.30 6.36 4.89
C LEU A 291 15.39 5.62 5.68
N LEU A 292 16.65 5.77 5.27
CA LEU A 292 17.80 5.12 5.91
C LEU A 292 18.19 5.83 7.21
N GLU A 293 18.05 7.16 7.29
CA GLU A 293 18.20 7.90 8.55
C GLU A 293 17.16 7.46 9.58
N PHE A 294 15.89 7.39 9.18
CA PHE A 294 14.82 6.88 10.03
C PHE A 294 15.03 5.43 10.44
N ALA A 295 15.55 4.59 9.54
CA ALA A 295 15.93 3.23 9.88
C ALA A 295 17.01 3.21 10.97
N GLY A 296 18.01 4.09 10.90
CA GLY A 296 19.06 4.21 11.92
C GLY A 296 18.57 4.63 13.31
N TRP A 297 17.34 5.11 13.44
CA TRP A 297 16.72 5.44 14.73
C TRP A 297 15.99 4.29 15.40
N LEU A 298 15.67 3.24 14.64
CA LEU A 298 14.94 2.09 15.13
C LEU A 298 15.92 1.13 15.74
#